data_AF-A0A941II17-F1
#
_entry.id   AF-A0A941II17-F1
#
_cell.length_a   1.000
_cell.length_b   1.000
_cell.length_c   1.000
_cell.angle_alpha   90.00
_cell.angle_beta   90.00
_cell.angle_gamma   90.00
#
_symmetry.space_group_name_H-M   'P 1'
#
loop_
_entity.id
_entity.type
_entity.pdbx_description
1 polymer ?
#
loop_
_entity_poly.entity_id
_entity_poly.type
_entity_poly.pdbx_seq_one_letter_code
_entity_poly.pdbx_strand_id
1 'polypeptide(L)'
;MRIEAEPFDYSVPTWRPYDAERLAALGAPGPAASALTGRGLPDGAFDHFVRVADRELEEADLPECGKAAFLGHVWEGENNSYWLSLADGSVWMRYGGPDEPVDHMKRINTSVEALQSVLAVYQAWVRDESEDLDVQERENLINQTVIHAVAADPEVFEDDENWWSQTFLEVEFTSAKILEGDESLFQLVTRDASGRWGLDHPGYEEDDLD
;
A
#
# COMPACT_ATOMS: atom_id res chain seq x y z
N MET A 1 -13.36 -20.51 -9.65
CA MET A 1 -12.46 -20.17 -10.77
C MET A 1 -11.26 -19.42 -10.22
N ARG A 2 -10.02 -19.80 -10.57
CA ARG A 2 -8.81 -19.10 -10.12
C ARG A 2 -8.38 -18.05 -11.16
N ILE A 3 -8.15 -16.82 -10.71
CA ILE A 3 -7.55 -15.74 -11.50
C ILE A 3 -6.08 -15.66 -11.07
N GLU A 4 -5.15 -15.91 -11.98
CA GLU A 4 -3.72 -15.87 -11.66
C GLU A 4 -3.17 -14.44 -11.73
N ALA A 5 -2.16 -14.14 -10.92
CA ALA A 5 -1.42 -12.89 -11.05
C ALA A 5 -0.79 -12.77 -12.44
N GLU A 6 -1.12 -11.70 -13.15
CA GLU A 6 -0.51 -11.33 -14.43
C GLU A 6 0.65 -10.35 -14.21
N PRO A 7 1.58 -10.19 -15.16
CA PRO A 7 2.60 -9.16 -15.08
C PRO A 7 1.98 -7.78 -14.88
N PHE A 8 2.35 -7.11 -13.80
CA PHE A 8 1.80 -5.81 -13.42
C PHE A 8 2.81 -4.71 -13.73
N ASP A 9 2.36 -3.63 -14.37
CA ASP A 9 3.24 -2.51 -14.66
C ASP A 9 3.44 -1.62 -13.44
N TYR A 10 4.49 -1.91 -12.68
CA TYR A 10 4.97 -1.08 -11.59
C TYR A 10 5.74 0.17 -12.05
N SER A 11 5.70 0.53 -13.35
CA SER A 11 6.29 1.78 -13.80
C SER A 11 5.56 2.95 -13.15
N VAL A 12 6.32 3.76 -12.42
CA VAL A 12 5.80 4.84 -11.60
C VAL A 12 6.51 6.14 -11.97
N PRO A 13 5.81 7.27 -12.10
CA PRO A 13 6.45 8.55 -12.36
C PRO A 13 7.34 8.94 -11.18
N THR A 14 8.62 9.19 -11.48
CA THR A 14 9.64 9.87 -10.67
C THR A 14 9.52 9.70 -9.15
N TRP A 15 10.14 8.65 -8.65
CA TRP A 15 10.44 8.54 -7.23
C TRP A 15 11.80 9.14 -6.95
N ARG A 16 11.88 9.92 -5.87
CA ARG A 16 13.13 10.58 -5.48
C ARG A 16 13.76 9.80 -4.32
N PRO A 17 15.07 9.49 -4.41
CA PRO A 17 15.82 8.94 -3.29
C PRO A 17 15.80 9.85 -2.04
N TYR A 18 16.04 9.25 -0.88
CA TYR A 18 16.37 9.97 0.35
C TYR A 18 17.88 10.17 0.48
N ASP A 19 18.26 11.13 1.31
CA ASP A 19 19.67 11.41 1.58
C ASP A 19 20.32 10.26 2.35
N ALA A 20 21.34 9.66 1.74
CA ALA A 20 22.03 8.48 2.27
C ALA A 20 22.82 8.79 3.55
N GLU A 21 23.44 9.97 3.64
CA GLU A 21 24.23 10.36 4.80
C GLU A 21 23.33 10.60 6.02
N ARG A 22 22.17 11.22 5.82
CA ARG A 22 21.17 11.42 6.86
C ARG A 22 20.57 10.10 7.34
N LEU A 23 20.23 9.18 6.44
CA LEU A 23 19.75 7.85 6.82
C LEU A 23 20.79 7.07 7.63
N ALA A 24 22.07 7.13 7.23
CA ALA A 24 23.15 6.51 7.98
C ALA A 24 23.35 7.16 9.35
N ALA A 25 23.25 8.49 9.45
CA ALA A 25 23.37 9.22 10.72
C ALA A 25 22.25 8.89 11.72
N LEU A 26 21.03 8.62 11.22
CA LEU A 26 19.89 8.17 12.02
C LEU A 26 20.00 6.70 12.46
N GLY A 27 20.94 5.95 11.88
CA GLY A 27 21.05 4.51 12.12
C GLY A 27 19.93 3.71 11.47
N ALA A 28 19.40 4.16 10.33
CA ALA A 28 18.37 3.44 9.60
C ALA A 28 18.85 2.00 9.24
N PRO A 29 17.99 0.97 9.40
CA PRO A 29 18.35 -0.41 9.07
C PRO A 29 18.80 -0.56 7.62
N GLY A 30 19.81 -1.40 7.38
CA GLY A 30 20.47 -1.56 6.08
C GLY A 30 19.52 -1.77 4.88
N PRO A 31 18.56 -2.70 4.95
CA PRO A 31 17.58 -2.89 3.88
C PRO A 31 16.74 -1.63 3.61
N ALA A 32 16.14 -1.05 4.66
CA ALA A 32 15.36 0.18 4.55
C ALA A 32 16.18 1.35 3.96
N ALA A 33 17.41 1.54 4.43
CA ALA A 33 18.31 2.57 3.91
C ALA A 33 18.64 2.32 2.42
N SER A 34 18.91 1.07 2.03
CA SER A 34 19.15 0.70 0.63
C SER A 34 17.93 0.97 -0.25
N ALA A 35 16.73 0.65 0.21
CA ALA A 35 15.49 0.88 -0.52
C ALA A 35 15.21 2.38 -0.71
N LEU A 36 15.37 3.18 0.35
CA LEU A 36 15.13 4.63 0.34
C LEU A 36 16.19 5.41 -0.46
N THR A 37 17.44 4.96 -0.47
CA THR A 37 18.53 5.60 -1.26
C THR A 37 18.57 5.12 -2.71
N GLY A 38 18.07 3.92 -2.99
CA GLY A 38 17.98 3.36 -4.33
C GLY A 38 16.73 3.84 -5.08
N ARG A 39 15.57 3.29 -4.71
CA ARG A 39 14.29 3.59 -5.38
C ARG A 39 13.62 4.84 -4.82
N GLY A 40 13.77 5.09 -3.52
CA GLY A 40 13.15 6.25 -2.86
C GLY A 40 11.65 6.09 -2.64
N LEU A 41 10.95 7.21 -2.54
CA LEU A 41 9.48 7.27 -2.48
C LEU A 41 8.97 8.31 -3.48
N PRO A 42 7.67 8.28 -3.83
CA PRO A 42 7.10 9.23 -4.79
C PRO A 42 7.42 10.68 -4.46
N ASP A 43 7.78 11.48 -5.48
CA ASP A 43 8.17 12.90 -5.32
C ASP A 43 7.09 13.88 -5.79
N GLY A 44 5.96 13.37 -6.28
CA GLY A 44 4.78 14.14 -6.63
C GLY A 44 3.66 13.91 -5.61
N ALA A 45 2.72 14.85 -5.56
CA ALA A 45 1.50 14.66 -4.80
C ALA A 45 0.61 13.63 -5.50
N PHE A 46 0.28 12.57 -4.78
CA PHE A 46 -0.84 11.70 -5.06
C PHE A 46 -1.49 11.36 -3.72
N ASP A 47 -2.79 11.05 -3.73
CA ASP A 47 -3.66 11.17 -2.55
C ASP A 47 -3.11 10.46 -1.30
N HIS A 48 -2.43 9.32 -1.48
CA HIS A 48 -1.96 8.50 -0.37
C HIS A 48 -0.52 8.79 0.09
N PHE A 49 0.31 9.54 -0.64
CA PHE A 49 1.65 9.88 -0.15
C PHE A 49 2.23 11.14 -0.80
N VAL A 50 2.74 12.04 0.05
CA VAL A 50 3.42 13.27 -0.34
C VAL A 50 4.67 13.45 0.50
N ARG A 51 5.75 13.90 -0.14
CA ARG A 51 6.98 14.30 0.54
C ARG A 51 6.90 15.73 1.05
N VAL A 52 7.38 15.91 2.28
CA VAL A 52 7.42 17.20 2.95
C VAL A 52 8.88 17.57 3.20
N ALA A 53 9.48 18.30 2.26
CA ALA A 53 10.93 18.45 2.14
C ALA A 53 11.62 18.99 3.42
N ASP A 54 10.94 19.85 4.17
CA ASP A 54 11.42 20.42 5.44
C ASP A 54 11.33 19.46 6.63
N ARG A 55 10.56 18.38 6.51
CA ARG A 55 10.36 17.36 7.55
C ARG A 55 10.98 16.00 7.21
N GLU A 56 11.45 15.81 5.98
CA GLU A 56 12.09 14.56 5.56
C GLU A 56 13.17 14.14 6.55
N LEU A 57 13.07 12.90 7.04
CA LEU A 57 13.99 12.30 8.00
C LEU A 57 14.10 13.09 9.33
N GLU A 58 13.05 13.81 9.72
CA GLU A 58 12.85 14.28 11.09
C GLU A 58 12.79 13.06 12.03
N GLU A 59 13.59 13.05 13.10
CA GLU A 59 13.57 11.97 14.10
C GLU A 59 12.55 12.29 15.20
N ALA A 60 11.75 11.31 15.58
CA ALA A 60 10.85 11.38 16.73
C ALA A 60 10.88 10.06 17.53
N ASP A 61 10.53 10.13 18.82
CA ASP A 61 10.21 8.96 19.63
C ASP A 61 8.69 8.82 19.67
N LEU A 62 8.17 7.77 19.02
CA LEU A 62 6.74 7.56 18.81
C LEU A 62 6.23 6.42 19.70
N PRO A 63 4.98 6.50 20.21
CA PRO A 63 4.36 5.39 20.93
C PRO A 63 4.40 4.10 20.09
N GLU A 64 4.74 2.98 20.74
CA GLU A 64 4.80 1.62 20.17
C GLU A 64 5.90 1.37 19.13
N CYS A 65 6.18 2.34 18.26
CA CYS A 65 7.25 2.28 17.26
C CYS A 65 8.64 2.59 17.85
N GLY A 66 8.71 3.39 18.93
CA GLY A 66 9.96 3.92 19.46
C GLY A 66 10.58 4.97 18.53
N LYS A 67 11.91 4.98 18.42
CA LYS A 67 12.62 5.91 17.54
C LYS A 67 12.27 5.68 16.06
N ALA A 68 11.83 6.73 15.41
CA ALA A 68 11.39 6.69 14.02
C ALA A 68 11.82 7.93 13.24
N ALA A 69 11.84 7.82 11.90
CA ALA A 69 12.17 8.91 10.99
C ALA A 69 11.00 9.21 10.04
N PHE A 70 10.65 10.48 9.88
CA PHE A 70 9.54 10.90 9.02
C PHE A 70 9.85 10.64 7.54
N LEU A 71 8.91 10.03 6.83
CA LEU A 71 9.00 9.75 5.40
C LEU A 71 8.13 10.71 4.57
N GLY A 72 6.89 10.94 4.99
CA GLY A 72 5.89 11.72 4.24
C GLY A 72 4.54 11.74 4.96
N HIS A 73 3.53 12.30 4.31
CA HIS A 73 2.14 12.27 4.81
C HIS A 73 1.13 11.94 3.70
N VAL A 74 -0.12 11.75 4.06
CA VAL A 74 -1.26 11.68 3.13
C VAL A 74 -1.62 13.11 2.68
N TRP A 75 -1.93 13.33 1.39
CA TRP A 75 -2.07 14.68 0.80
C TRP A 75 -3.10 15.57 1.51
N GLU A 76 -4.27 15.04 1.83
CA GLU A 76 -5.31 15.78 2.56
C GLU A 76 -5.35 15.45 4.07
N GLY A 77 -4.41 14.64 4.54
CA GLY A 77 -4.33 14.18 5.92
C GLY A 77 -3.02 14.61 6.56
N GLU A 78 -2.84 15.90 6.86
CA GLU A 78 -1.63 16.41 7.53
C GLU A 78 -1.30 15.66 8.84
N ASN A 79 -2.34 15.07 9.45
CA ASN A 79 -2.26 14.26 10.66
C ASN A 79 -1.88 12.79 10.38
N ASN A 80 -2.07 12.30 9.15
CA ASN A 80 -1.75 10.94 8.71
C ASN A 80 -0.35 10.94 8.09
N SER A 81 0.64 10.45 8.85
CA SER A 81 2.06 10.52 8.46
C SER A 81 2.75 9.19 8.50
N TYR A 82 3.66 8.96 7.54
CA TYR A 82 4.46 7.77 7.38
C TYR A 82 5.80 7.93 8.09
N TRP A 83 6.16 6.92 8.89
CA TRP A 83 7.36 6.91 9.71
C TRP A 83 8.12 5.60 9.54
N LEU A 84 9.42 5.68 9.33
CA LEU A 84 10.33 4.55 9.34
C LEU A 84 10.72 4.21 10.77
N SER A 85 10.44 2.99 11.24
CA SER A 85 11.01 2.46 12.47
C SER A 85 12.53 2.30 12.33
N LEU A 86 13.30 2.96 13.19
CA LEU A 86 14.76 2.84 13.20
C LEU A 86 15.24 1.55 13.88
N ALA A 87 14.33 0.81 14.55
CA ALA A 87 14.66 -0.45 15.20
C ALA A 87 14.71 -1.64 14.22
N ASP A 88 13.77 -1.70 13.27
CA ASP A 88 13.57 -2.87 12.41
C ASP A 88 13.31 -2.55 10.93
N GLY A 89 13.06 -1.28 10.58
CA GLY A 89 12.86 -0.85 9.20
C GLY A 89 11.42 -1.02 8.71
N SER A 90 10.49 -1.38 9.59
CA SER A 90 9.05 -1.36 9.31
C SER A 90 8.54 0.07 9.12
N VAL A 91 7.39 0.21 8.46
CA VAL A 91 6.75 1.51 8.26
C VAL A 91 5.51 1.61 9.13
N TRP A 92 5.40 2.71 9.84
CA TRP A 92 4.32 3.03 10.74
C TRP A 92 3.57 4.25 10.24
N MET A 93 2.26 4.27 10.50
CA MET A 93 1.43 5.43 10.30
C MET A 93 1.03 5.98 11.66
N ARG A 94 1.20 7.29 11.80
CA ARG A 94 0.50 8.08 12.81
C ARG A 94 -0.83 8.49 12.22
N TYR A 95 -1.94 8.24 12.91
CA TYR A 95 -3.28 8.69 12.51
C TYR A 95 -3.73 9.89 13.34
N GLY A 96 -4.46 10.81 12.72
CA GLY A 96 -5.24 11.79 13.47
C GLY A 96 -6.39 12.37 12.66
N GLY A 97 -7.58 12.40 13.23
CA GLY A 97 -8.65 13.26 12.73
C GLY A 97 -8.32 14.74 12.98
N PRO A 98 -8.95 15.69 12.25
CA PRO A 98 -8.79 17.12 12.51
C PRO A 98 -9.17 17.53 13.94
N ASP A 99 -10.01 16.74 14.62
CA ASP A 99 -10.55 17.04 15.95
C ASP A 99 -10.12 16.03 17.04
N GLU A 100 -9.28 15.04 16.72
CA GLU A 100 -8.88 13.99 17.67
C GLU A 100 -7.41 14.15 18.09
N PRO A 101 -7.09 13.94 19.39
CA PRO A 101 -5.70 13.86 19.82
C PRO A 101 -5.00 12.73 19.05
N VAL A 102 -3.90 13.08 18.40
CA VAL A 102 -3.13 12.23 17.49
C VAL A 102 -2.35 11.18 18.29
N ASP A 103 -3.06 10.15 18.76
CA ASP A 103 -2.57 9.14 19.70
C ASP A 103 -2.50 7.72 19.10
N HIS A 104 -2.92 7.52 17.85
CA HIS A 104 -2.91 6.20 17.22
C HIS A 104 -1.69 6.03 16.32
N MET A 105 -0.84 5.07 16.68
CA MET A 105 0.26 4.59 15.85
C MET A 105 -0.05 3.15 15.46
N LYS A 106 0.11 2.80 14.19
CA LYS A 106 0.00 1.40 13.73
C LYS A 106 1.08 1.12 12.70
N ARG A 107 1.63 -0.08 12.74
CA ARG A 107 2.51 -0.56 11.67
C ARG A 107 1.66 -0.83 10.43
N ILE A 108 1.97 -0.13 9.34
CA ILE A 108 1.23 -0.23 8.07
C ILE A 108 1.99 -0.99 7.00
N ASN A 109 3.31 -1.15 7.12
CA ASN A 109 4.05 -2.10 6.28
C ASN A 109 5.13 -2.80 7.09
N THR A 110 5.42 -4.04 6.69
CA THR A 110 6.50 -4.84 7.28
C THR A 110 7.88 -4.32 6.92
N SER A 111 8.02 -3.57 5.81
CA SER A 111 9.29 -2.99 5.34
C SER A 111 9.07 -1.78 4.42
N VAL A 112 10.14 -1.04 4.12
CA VAL A 112 10.13 0.02 3.10
C VAL A 112 9.84 -0.57 1.71
N GLU A 113 10.44 -1.70 1.36
CA GLU A 113 10.25 -2.35 0.07
C GLU A 113 8.79 -2.78 -0.14
N ALA A 114 8.14 -3.22 0.94
CA ALA A 114 6.72 -3.51 0.95
C ALA A 114 5.88 -2.23 0.73
N LEU A 115 6.15 -1.15 1.47
CA LEU A 115 5.52 0.17 1.23
C LEU A 115 5.67 0.59 -0.23
N GLN A 116 6.89 0.53 -0.77
CA GLN A 116 7.18 0.87 -2.15
C GLN A 116 6.31 0.02 -3.10
N SER A 117 6.26 -1.28 -2.89
CA SER A 117 5.48 -2.17 -3.75
C SER A 117 3.98 -1.84 -3.69
N VAL A 118 3.41 -1.63 -2.50
CA VAL A 118 2.00 -1.23 -2.32
C VAL A 118 1.70 0.12 -2.97
N LEU A 119 2.54 1.13 -2.77
CA LEU A 119 2.38 2.43 -3.40
C LEU A 119 2.43 2.34 -4.93
N ALA A 120 3.29 1.49 -5.48
CA ALA A 120 3.37 1.28 -6.93
C ALA A 120 2.12 0.59 -7.48
N VAL A 121 1.55 -0.37 -6.75
CA VAL A 121 0.27 -0.99 -7.10
C VAL A 121 -0.84 0.05 -7.12
N TYR A 122 -0.95 0.84 -6.06
CA TYR A 122 -1.98 1.87 -5.96
C TYR A 122 -1.85 2.93 -7.06
N GLN A 123 -0.63 3.40 -7.35
CA GLN A 123 -0.39 4.36 -8.43
C GLN A 123 -0.76 3.82 -9.81
N ALA A 124 -0.52 2.53 -10.07
CA ALA A 124 -0.93 1.90 -11.32
C ALA A 124 -2.46 1.80 -11.42
N TRP A 125 -3.15 1.44 -10.33
CA TRP A 125 -4.61 1.49 -10.27
C TRP A 125 -5.14 2.87 -10.64
N VAL A 126 -4.68 3.94 -9.96
CA VAL A 126 -5.13 5.32 -10.24
C VAL A 126 -4.84 5.75 -11.68
N ARG A 127 -3.75 5.26 -12.28
CA ARG A 127 -3.39 5.57 -13.67
C ARG A 127 -4.30 4.88 -14.69
N ASP A 128 -4.61 3.61 -14.43
CA ASP A 128 -5.27 2.73 -15.41
C ASP A 128 -6.80 2.67 -15.21
N GLU A 129 -7.30 3.06 -14.04
CA GLU A 129 -8.74 3.24 -13.79
C GLU A 129 -9.29 4.35 -14.70
N SER A 130 -10.43 4.06 -15.33
CA SER A 130 -11.11 4.97 -16.25
C SER A 130 -12.57 4.58 -16.36
N GLU A 131 -13.46 5.56 -16.54
CA GLU A 131 -14.88 5.33 -16.87
C GLU A 131 -15.06 4.62 -18.23
N ASP A 132 -14.05 4.65 -19.11
CA ASP A 132 -14.09 4.04 -20.44
C ASP A 132 -13.89 2.50 -20.42
N LEU A 133 -13.43 1.93 -19.29
CA LEU A 133 -13.25 0.48 -19.17
C LEU A 133 -14.60 -0.24 -19.19
N ASP A 134 -14.69 -1.33 -19.94
CA ASP A 134 -15.85 -2.22 -19.84
C ASP A 134 -15.86 -2.95 -18.49
N VAL A 135 -16.98 -3.62 -18.19
CA VAL A 135 -17.16 -4.34 -16.92
C VAL A 135 -16.08 -5.41 -16.73
N GLN A 136 -15.74 -6.17 -17.77
CA GLN A 136 -14.78 -7.26 -17.67
C GLN A 136 -13.34 -6.74 -17.50
N GLU A 137 -12.99 -5.65 -18.19
CA GLU A 137 -11.71 -4.96 -18.07
C GLU A 137 -11.53 -4.35 -16.68
N ARG A 138 -12.56 -3.66 -16.17
CA ARG A 138 -12.57 -3.10 -14.81
C ARG A 138 -12.40 -4.19 -13.76
N GLU A 139 -13.16 -5.28 -13.88
CA GLU A 139 -13.04 -6.40 -12.95
C GLU A 139 -11.67 -7.06 -13.01
N ASN A 140 -11.06 -7.19 -14.19
CA ASN A 140 -9.69 -7.70 -14.28
C ASN A 140 -8.71 -6.76 -13.59
N LEU A 141 -8.85 -5.44 -13.80
CA LEU A 141 -8.01 -4.44 -13.16
C LEU A 141 -8.11 -4.48 -11.63
N ILE A 142 -9.32 -4.58 -11.07
CA ILE A 142 -9.55 -4.71 -9.62
C ILE A 142 -8.89 -5.98 -9.09
N ASN A 143 -9.15 -7.14 -9.72
CA ASN A 143 -8.60 -8.41 -9.28
C ASN A 143 -7.06 -8.39 -9.30
N GLN A 144 -6.44 -7.90 -10.37
CA GLN A 144 -4.99 -7.78 -10.44
C GLN A 144 -4.46 -6.80 -9.38
N THR A 145 -5.11 -5.66 -9.19
CA THR A 145 -4.72 -4.67 -8.17
C THR A 145 -4.71 -5.29 -6.77
N VAL A 146 -5.77 -6.01 -6.39
CA VAL A 146 -5.86 -6.68 -5.07
C VAL A 146 -4.82 -7.79 -4.93
N ILE A 147 -4.66 -8.65 -5.94
CA ILE A 147 -3.65 -9.73 -5.92
C ILE A 147 -2.25 -9.15 -5.68
N HIS A 148 -1.89 -8.08 -6.40
CA HIS A 148 -0.56 -7.47 -6.31
C HIS A 148 -0.37 -6.67 -5.01
N ALA A 149 -1.42 -6.07 -4.46
CA ALA A 149 -1.37 -5.39 -3.18
C ALA A 149 -1.09 -6.39 -2.04
N VAL A 150 -1.87 -7.48 -1.96
CA VAL A 150 -1.64 -8.55 -0.98
C VAL A 150 -0.26 -9.20 -1.19
N ALA A 151 0.14 -9.43 -2.44
CA ALA A 151 1.45 -10.01 -2.74
C ALA A 151 2.63 -9.14 -2.27
N ALA A 152 2.46 -7.82 -2.24
CA ALA A 152 3.47 -6.86 -1.82
C ALA A 152 3.74 -6.92 -0.31
N ASP A 153 2.71 -7.15 0.51
CA ASP A 153 2.84 -7.21 1.97
C ASP A 153 1.73 -8.06 2.63
N PRO A 154 1.80 -9.39 2.58
CA PRO A 154 0.68 -10.25 2.98
C PRO A 154 0.22 -10.03 4.42
N GLU A 155 1.17 -9.80 5.33
CA GLU A 155 0.92 -9.67 6.76
C GLU A 155 0.04 -8.47 7.09
N VAL A 156 0.15 -7.36 6.36
CA VAL A 156 -0.66 -6.17 6.66
C VAL A 156 -2.07 -6.24 6.06
N PHE A 157 -2.29 -7.07 5.04
CA PHE A 157 -3.61 -7.33 4.47
C PHE A 157 -4.40 -8.43 5.21
N GLU A 158 -3.78 -9.14 6.17
CA GLU A 158 -4.49 -10.01 7.13
C GLU A 158 -5.24 -9.21 8.21
N ASP A 159 -4.84 -7.94 8.40
CA ASP A 159 -5.43 -7.00 9.35
C ASP A 159 -6.39 -6.07 8.58
N ASP A 160 -7.70 -6.32 8.72
CA ASP A 160 -8.74 -5.56 8.04
C ASP A 160 -8.75 -4.08 8.48
N GLU A 161 -8.38 -3.79 9.72
CA GLU A 161 -8.22 -2.42 10.24
C GLU A 161 -6.90 -1.75 9.81
N ASN A 162 -6.06 -2.39 8.99
CA ASN A 162 -4.83 -1.77 8.50
C ASN A 162 -5.14 -0.62 7.52
N TRP A 163 -4.27 0.40 7.46
CA TRP A 163 -4.41 1.51 6.52
C TRP A 163 -4.54 1.04 5.07
N TRP A 164 -3.73 0.06 4.66
CA TRP A 164 -3.75 -0.42 3.28
C TRP A 164 -4.97 -1.27 2.98
N SER A 165 -5.39 -2.13 3.90
CA SER A 165 -6.65 -2.87 3.79
C SER A 165 -7.82 -1.90 3.58
N GLN A 166 -7.93 -0.87 4.44
CA GLN A 166 -8.98 0.15 4.33
C GLN A 166 -8.87 0.99 3.05
N THR A 167 -7.66 1.36 2.63
CA THR A 167 -7.45 2.12 1.38
C THR A 167 -7.86 1.31 0.16
N PHE A 168 -7.49 0.02 0.11
CA PHE A 168 -7.83 -0.83 -1.03
C PHE A 168 -9.27 -1.35 -0.97
N LEU A 169 -9.98 -1.24 0.17
CA LEU A 169 -11.43 -1.48 0.19
C LEU A 169 -12.17 -0.56 -0.79
N GLU A 170 -11.71 0.67 -1.01
CA GLU A 170 -12.30 1.57 -2.01
C GLU A 170 -12.16 1.02 -3.44
N VAL A 171 -11.04 0.36 -3.74
CA VAL A 171 -10.83 -0.35 -5.01
C VAL A 171 -11.82 -1.52 -5.12
N GLU A 172 -11.93 -2.31 -4.05
CA GLU A 172 -12.87 -3.42 -3.93
C GLU A 172 -14.34 -2.99 -4.11
N PHE A 173 -14.78 -1.88 -3.51
CA PHE A 173 -16.16 -1.39 -3.62
C PHE A 173 -16.60 -1.02 -5.05
N THR A 174 -15.66 -0.80 -5.96
CA THR A 174 -15.97 -0.58 -7.38
C THR A 174 -16.22 -1.88 -8.15
N SER A 175 -15.99 -3.03 -7.51
CA SER A 175 -16.26 -4.34 -8.07
C SER A 175 -17.75 -4.63 -7.99
N ALA A 176 -18.36 -4.93 -9.13
CA ALA A 176 -19.71 -5.48 -9.19
C ALA A 176 -19.81 -6.81 -8.42
N LYS A 177 -18.68 -7.49 -8.24
CA LYS A 177 -18.54 -8.86 -7.73
C LYS A 177 -18.60 -8.99 -6.22
N ILE A 178 -18.20 -7.95 -5.48
CA ILE A 178 -18.27 -7.93 -4.01
C ILE A 178 -19.70 -7.61 -3.54
N LEU A 179 -20.49 -6.94 -4.37
CA LEU A 179 -21.88 -6.60 -4.06
C LEU A 179 -22.81 -7.82 -3.98
N GLU A 180 -22.35 -9.01 -4.39
CA GLU A 180 -23.14 -10.24 -4.48
C GLU A 180 -22.81 -11.31 -3.42
N GLY A 181 -21.78 -11.15 -2.58
CA GLY A 181 -21.50 -12.12 -1.52
C GLY A 181 -20.25 -11.88 -0.64
N ASP A 182 -20.48 -11.23 0.50
CA ASP A 182 -19.85 -11.23 1.84
C ASP A 182 -18.34 -11.43 2.10
N GLU A 183 -17.50 -11.90 1.18
CA GLU A 183 -16.06 -12.08 1.43
C GLU A 183 -15.23 -11.03 0.68
N SER A 184 -14.37 -10.31 1.42
CA SER A 184 -13.42 -9.35 0.83
C SER A 184 -12.46 -10.07 -0.13
N LEU A 185 -12.11 -9.42 -1.24
CA LEU A 185 -11.20 -10.02 -2.23
C LEU A 185 -9.84 -10.32 -1.60
N PHE A 186 -9.38 -9.55 -0.61
CA PHE A 186 -8.16 -9.84 0.16
C PHE A 186 -8.15 -11.25 0.75
N GLN A 187 -9.29 -11.74 1.26
CA GLN A 187 -9.42 -13.07 1.88
C GLN A 187 -9.38 -14.20 0.84
N LEU A 188 -9.65 -13.88 -0.42
CA LEU A 188 -9.63 -14.83 -1.54
C LEU A 188 -8.28 -14.89 -2.25
N VAL A 189 -7.33 -14.00 -1.92
CA VAL A 189 -5.98 -14.04 -2.48
C VAL A 189 -5.15 -15.12 -1.81
N THR A 190 -4.68 -16.08 -2.59
CA THR A 190 -3.90 -17.23 -2.11
C THR A 190 -2.66 -17.48 -2.94
N ARG A 191 -1.64 -18.11 -2.32
CA ARG A 191 -0.50 -18.70 -3.03
C ARG A 191 -0.79 -20.15 -3.38
N ASP A 192 -0.60 -20.52 -4.64
CA ASP A 192 -0.64 -21.91 -5.06
C ASP A 192 0.59 -22.70 -4.56
N ALA A 193 0.61 -24.02 -4.79
CA ALA A 193 1.72 -24.89 -4.39
C ALA A 193 3.06 -24.56 -5.07
N SER A 194 3.04 -23.78 -6.16
CA SER A 194 4.23 -23.28 -6.85
C SER A 194 4.68 -21.89 -6.34
N GLY A 195 3.94 -21.31 -5.38
CA GLY A 195 4.20 -19.99 -4.83
C GLY A 195 3.65 -18.84 -5.67
N ARG A 196 2.80 -19.12 -6.67
CA ARG A 196 2.18 -18.07 -7.49
C ARG A 196 0.95 -17.53 -6.81
N TRP A 197 0.86 -16.21 -6.77
CA TRP A 197 -0.31 -15.50 -6.26
C TRP A 197 -1.47 -15.54 -7.26
N GLY A 198 -2.68 -15.52 -6.73
CA GLY A 198 -3.90 -15.46 -7.51
C GLY A 198 -5.10 -15.33 -6.58
N LEU A 199 -6.27 -15.14 -7.17
CA LEU A 199 -7.54 -14.99 -6.46
C LEU A 199 -8.43 -16.19 -6.76
N ASP A 200 -8.83 -16.89 -5.69
CA ASP A 200 -9.72 -18.04 -5.77
C ASP A 200 -11.18 -17.56 -5.67
N HIS A 201 -11.74 -17.14 -6.80
CA HIS A 201 -13.13 -16.75 -6.86
C HIS A 201 -14.01 -18.01 -6.78
N PRO A 202 -15.14 -18.01 -6.05
CA PRO A 202 -16.08 -19.13 -6.07
C PRO A 202 -16.67 -19.46 -7.47
N GLY A 203 -16.44 -18.62 -8.49
CA GLY A 203 -17.09 -18.70 -9.79
C GLY A 203 -18.49 -18.10 -9.78
N TYR A 204 -18.95 -17.68 -10.95
CA TYR A 204 -20.33 -17.27 -11.23
C TYR A 204 -21.08 -18.48 -11.78
N GLU A 205 -22.39 -18.57 -11.53
CA GLU A 205 -23.25 -19.27 -12.49
C GLU A 205 -23.28 -18.41 -13.76
N GLU A 206 -23.08 -19.00 -14.94
CA GLU A 206 -22.94 -18.28 -16.22
C GLU A 206 -24.19 -17.47 -16.64
N ASP A 207 -25.25 -17.45 -15.83
CA ASP A 207 -26.57 -16.91 -16.16
C ASP A 207 -26.81 -15.44 -15.69
N ASP A 208 -25.88 -14.81 -14.96
CA ASP A 208 -26.06 -13.46 -14.40
C ASP A 208 -25.35 -12.32 -15.17
N LEU A 209 -24.80 -12.62 -16.35
CA LEU A 209 -24.17 -11.63 -17.25
C LEU A 209 -24.94 -11.54 -18.59
N ASP A 210 -26.23 -11.21 -18.52
CA ASP A 210 -27.09 -10.87 -19.68
C ASP A 210 -27.70 -9.46 -19.55
#